data_AF-A0A533RYW0-F1
#
_entry.id   AF-A0A533RYW0-F1
#
_cell.length_a   1.000
_cell.length_b   1.000
_cell.length_c   1.000
_cell.angle_alpha   90.00
_cell.angle_beta   90.00
_cell.angle_gamma   90.00
#
_symmetry.space_group_name_H-M   'P 1'
#
loop_
_entity.id
_entity.type
_entity.pdbx_description
1 polymer ?
#
loop_
_entity_poly.entity_id
_entity_poly.type
_entity_poly.pdbx_seq_one_letter_code
_entity_poly.pdbx_strand_id
1 'polypeptide(L)' 'MRIEERVLRASPELRRMVARCELLARDVKVGLIYGEMTARGMGSNQAILALSKRFNASRSTMKRALKRLSEAKKRELH' A
#
# COMPACT_ATOMS: atom_id res chain seq x y z
N MET A 1 -23.47 -6.42 -6.09
CA MET A 1 -22.94 -5.29 -5.29
C MET A 1 -23.54 -3.94 -5.73
N ARG A 2 -24.86 -3.83 -5.91
CA ARG A 2 -25.52 -2.64 -6.53
C ARG A 2 -25.80 -1.50 -5.54
N ILE A 3 -25.82 -1.79 -4.23
CA ILE A 3 -26.15 -0.84 -3.16
C ILE A 3 -24.91 -0.03 -2.75
N GLU A 4 -23.75 -0.67 -2.63
CA GLU A 4 -22.49 -0.01 -2.25
C GLU A 4 -22.05 1.05 -3.29
N GLU A 5 -22.19 0.77 -4.58
CA GLU A 5 -21.86 1.74 -5.63
C GLU A 5 -22.77 2.98 -5.63
N ARG A 6 -24.07 2.83 -5.30
CA ARG A 6 -25.01 3.96 -5.24
C ARG A 6 -24.72 4.88 -4.06
N VAL A 7 -24.39 4.31 -2.89
CA VAL A 7 -24.06 5.06 -1.67
C VAL A 7 -22.73 5.80 -1.85
N LEU A 8 -21.73 5.16 -2.46
CA LEU A 8 -20.46 5.83 -2.78
C LEU A 8 -20.65 6.95 -3.80
N ARG A 9 -21.50 6.79 -4.82
CA ARG A 9 -21.78 7.88 -5.77
C ARG A 9 -22.44 9.10 -5.11
N ALA A 10 -23.24 8.89 -4.07
CA ALA A 10 -23.97 9.96 -3.38
C ALA A 10 -23.11 10.82 -2.44
N SER A 11 -21.98 10.32 -1.92
CA SER A 11 -21.10 11.07 -1.02
C SER A 11 -19.62 11.11 -1.50
N PRO A 12 -19.12 12.29 -1.89
CA PRO A 12 -17.69 12.49 -2.16
C PRO A 12 -16.78 12.16 -0.98
N GLU A 13 -17.22 12.40 0.26
CA GLU A 13 -16.46 12.13 1.48
C GLU A 13 -16.27 10.63 1.68
N LEU A 14 -17.34 9.85 1.53
CA LEU A 14 -17.30 8.40 1.67
C LEU A 14 -16.38 7.76 0.62
N ARG A 15 -16.42 8.23 -0.63
CA ARG A 15 -15.48 7.82 -1.68
C ARG A 15 -14.03 8.09 -1.31
N ARG A 16 -13.74 9.30 -0.80
CA ARG A 16 -12.40 9.68 -0.34
C ARG A 16 -11.95 8.80 0.83
N MET A 17 -12.85 8.42 1.73
CA MET A 17 -12.53 7.52 2.83
C MET A 17 -12.22 6.11 2.36
N VAL A 18 -13.08 5.51 1.52
CA VAL A 18 -12.85 4.17 0.97
C VAL A 18 -11.54 4.11 0.17
N ALA A 19 -11.29 5.07 -0.71
CA ALA A 19 -10.04 5.13 -1.47
C ALA A 19 -8.80 5.23 -0.56
N ARG A 20 -8.90 5.94 0.56
CA ARG A 20 -7.83 6.00 1.58
C ARG A 20 -7.64 4.65 2.28
N CYS A 21 -8.73 3.98 2.66
CA CYS A 21 -8.66 2.64 3.26
C CYS A 21 -8.03 1.62 2.31
N GLU A 22 -8.43 1.61 1.03
CA GLU A 22 -7.85 0.74 0.00
C GLU A 22 -6.35 1.01 -0.20
N LEU A 23 -5.95 2.29 -0.21
CA LEU A 23 -4.56 2.69 -0.31
C LEU A 23 -3.74 2.19 0.89
N LEU A 24 -4.25 2.37 2.12
CA LEU A 24 -3.59 1.90 3.34
C LEU A 24 -3.47 0.38 3.36
N ALA A 25 -4.54 -0.34 3.01
CA ALA A 25 -4.52 -1.80 2.93
C ALA A 25 -3.49 -2.29 1.91
N ARG A 26 -3.36 -1.60 0.76
CA ARG A 26 -2.32 -1.91 -0.23
C ARG A 26 -0.92 -1.66 0.34
N ASP A 27 -0.70 -0.52 0.97
CA ASP A 27 0.60 -0.16 1.52
C ASP A 27 1.05 -1.20 2.56
N VAL A 28 0.18 -1.58 3.50
CA VAL A 28 0.45 -2.63 4.50
C VAL A 28 0.83 -3.95 3.84
N LYS A 29 0.07 -4.40 2.82
CA LYS A 29 0.39 -5.63 2.09
C LYS A 29 1.77 -5.57 1.42
N VAL A 30 2.12 -4.42 0.82
CA VAL A 30 3.44 -4.19 0.23
C VAL A 30 4.54 -4.28 1.29
N GLY A 31 4.35 -3.65 2.45
CA GLY A 31 5.30 -3.66 3.56
C GLY A 31 5.57 -5.05 4.12
N LEU A 32 4.51 -5.84 4.35
CA LEU A 32 4.64 -7.21 4.86
C LEU A 32 5.44 -8.11 3.92
N ILE A 33 5.10 -8.11 2.63
CA ILE A 33 5.79 -8.93 1.63
C ILE A 33 7.23 -8.45 1.44
N TYR A 34 7.46 -7.13 1.43
CA TYR A 34 8.81 -6.57 1.38
C TYR A 34 9.66 -7.06 2.57
N GLY A 35 9.10 -6.97 3.79
CA GLY A 35 9.75 -7.45 5.00
C GLY A 35 10.14 -8.92 4.91
N GLU A 36 9.21 -9.78 4.50
CA GLU A 36 9.45 -11.22 4.30
C GLU A 36 10.56 -11.49 3.28
N MET A 37 10.55 -10.79 2.13
CA MET A 37 11.59 -10.93 1.10
C MET A 37 12.96 -10.54 1.64
N THR A 38 13.05 -9.38 2.30
CA THR A 38 14.33 -8.89 2.85
C THR A 38 14.84 -9.77 4.00
N ALA A 39 13.95 -10.32 4.83
CA ALA A 39 14.32 -11.26 5.90
C ALA A 39 14.91 -12.57 5.34
N ARG A 40 14.52 -12.96 4.13
CA ARG A 40 15.12 -14.08 3.38
C ARG A 40 16.42 -13.73 2.64
N GLY A 41 16.99 -12.55 2.89
CA GLY A 41 18.24 -12.10 2.28
C GLY A 41 18.09 -11.51 0.89
N MET A 42 16.87 -11.25 0.40
CA MET A 42 16.68 -10.58 -0.89
C MET A 42 17.11 -9.12 -0.81
N GLY A 43 17.96 -8.69 -1.74
CA GLY A 43 18.39 -7.29 -1.82
C GLY A 43 17.22 -6.34 -2.09
N SER A 44 17.24 -5.15 -1.47
CA SER A 44 16.14 -4.17 -1.52
C SER A 44 15.66 -3.84 -2.94
N ASN A 45 16.58 -3.70 -3.89
CA ASN A 45 16.23 -3.42 -5.30
C ASN A 45 15.52 -4.60 -5.98
N GLN A 46 15.93 -5.82 -5.67
CA GLN A 46 15.28 -7.04 -6.18
C GLN A 46 13.89 -7.20 -5.57
N ALA A 47 13.74 -6.95 -4.27
CA ALA A 47 12.44 -6.97 -3.59
C ALA A 47 11.47 -5.94 -4.17
N ILE A 48 11.92 -4.70 -4.43
CA ILE A 48 11.11 -3.66 -5.08
C ILE A 48 10.68 -4.09 -6.49
N LEU A 49 11.57 -4.73 -7.25
CA LEU A 49 11.24 -5.25 -8.57
C LEU A 49 10.19 -6.37 -8.49
N ALA A 50 10.34 -7.31 -7.56
CA ALA A 50 9.39 -8.39 -7.34
C ALA A 50 8.00 -7.87 -6.94
N LEU A 51 7.95 -6.88 -6.03
CA LEU A 51 6.71 -6.22 -5.63
C LEU A 51 6.04 -5.49 -6.80
N SER A 52 6.83 -4.76 -7.61
CA SER A 52 6.32 -4.07 -8.79
C SER A 52 5.62 -5.02 -9.75
N LYS A 53 6.20 -6.21 -9.99
CA LYS A 53 5.58 -7.27 -10.79
C LYS A 53 4.34 -7.85 -10.12
N ARG A 54 4.42 -8.19 -8.83
CA ARG A 54 3.33 -8.84 -8.07
C ARG A 54 2.08 -7.97 -7.94
N PHE A 55 2.26 -6.67 -7.76
CA PHE A 55 1.17 -5.71 -7.60
C PHE A 55 0.78 -5.02 -8.91
N ASN A 56 1.39 -5.38 -10.04
CA ASN A 56 1.22 -4.75 -11.34
C ASN A 56 1.25 -3.21 -11.27
N ALA A 57 2.29 -2.66 -10.64
CA ALA A 57 2.43 -1.22 -10.49
C ALA A 57 3.91 -0.80 -10.54
N SER A 58 4.16 0.49 -10.81
CA SER A 58 5.51 1.00 -10.99
C SER A 58 6.38 0.85 -9.73
N ARG A 59 7.70 0.74 -9.93
CA ARG A 59 8.69 0.73 -8.82
C ARG A 59 8.60 1.98 -7.95
N SER A 60 8.28 3.14 -8.53
CA SER A 60 8.08 4.39 -7.78
C SER A 60 6.85 4.34 -6.87
N THR A 61 5.78 3.67 -7.29
CA THR A 61 4.61 3.42 -6.43
C THR A 61 4.95 2.51 -5.26
N MET A 62 5.73 1.44 -5.48
CA MET A 62 6.22 0.58 -4.40
C MET A 62 7.10 1.34 -3.40
N LYS A 63 8.05 2.13 -3.89
CA LYS A 63 8.90 2.97 -3.02
C LYS A 63 8.08 3.95 -2.18
N ARG A 64 7.04 4.57 -2.77
CA ARG A 64 6.14 5.48 -2.04
C ARG A 64 5.34 4.76 -0.95
N ALA A 65 4.80 3.57 -1.25
CA ALA A 65 4.10 2.74 -0.27
C ALA A 65 5.00 2.42 0.94
N LEU A 66 6.22 1.92 0.68
CA LEU A 66 7.20 1.62 1.73
C LEU A 66 7.61 2.86 2.53
N LYS A 67 7.81 3.99 1.86
CA LYS A 67 8.12 5.26 2.52
C LYS A 67 7.00 5.71 3.47
N ARG A 68 5.74 5.67 3.02
CA ARG A 68 4.58 6.04 3.86
C ARG A 68 4.47 5.17 5.11
N LEU A 69 4.72 3.87 4.98
CA LEU A 69 4.76 2.96 6.14
C LEU A 69 5.91 3.29 7.10
N SER A 70 7.10 3.57 6.56
CA SER A 70 8.25 3.97 7.38
C SER A 70 7.97 5.25 8.17
N GLU A 71 7.33 6.24 7.52
CA GLU A 71 6.93 7.50 8.16
C GLU A 71 5.83 7.28 9.21
N ALA A 72 4.84 6.44 8.93
CA ALA A 72 3.79 6.09 9.89
C ALA A 72 4.39 5.42 11.14
N LYS A 73 5.28 4.45 10.96
CA LYS A 73 5.99 3.79 12.07
C LYS A 73 6.81 4.76 12.91
N LYS A 74 7.45 5.76 12.28
CA LYS A 74 8.20 6.80 13.01
C LYS A 74 7.29 7.66 13.88
N ARG A 75 6.07 7.96 13.43
CA ARG A 75 5.10 8.77 14.19
C ARG A 75 4.53 8.03 15.39
N GLU A 76 4.43 6.71 15.36
CA GLU A 76 3.94 5.91 16.49
C GLU A 76 4.99 5.72 17.61
N LEU A 77 6.25 5.99 17.31
CA LEU A 77 7.37 5.86 18.25
C LEU A 77 7.70 7.17 19.00
N HIS A 78 6.94 8.23 18.73
CA HIS A 78 7.07 9.57 19.34
C HIS A 78 5.72 10.01 19.91
#